data_AF-A0A9D6WIH9-F1
#
_entry.id   AF-A0A9D6WIH9-F1
#
_cell.length_a   1.000
_cell.length_b   1.000
_cell.length_c   1.000
_cell.angle_alpha   90.00
_cell.angle_beta   90.00
_cell.angle_gamma   90.00
#
_symmetry.space_group_name_H-M   'P 1'
#
loop_
_entity.id
_entity.type
_entity.pdbx_description
1 polymer ?
#
loop_
_entity_poly.entity_id
_entity_poly.type
_entity_poly.pdbx_seq_one_letter_code
_entity_poly.pdbx_strand_id
1 'polypeptide(L)'
;PVCVGGMGACPPEDVGGVGGYDEFLEAVKHPNSKKNHELLAWYGYGDEHEGIFDPVAFDIDGANGELLESFAKSKKKTALP
;
A
#
# COMPACT_ATOMS: atom_id res chain seq x y z
N PRO A 1 20.14 -1.11 -2.47
CA PRO A 1 19.58 -2.43 -2.11
C PRO A 1 18.77 -2.95 -3.30
N VAL A 2 18.45 -4.24 -3.32
CA VAL A 2 17.58 -4.87 -4.31
C VAL A 2 16.62 -5.81 -3.59
N CYS A 3 15.34 -5.72 -3.91
CA CYS A 3 14.31 -6.66 -3.50
C CYS A 3 14.36 -7.88 -4.41
N VAL A 4 14.48 -9.07 -3.80
CA VAL A 4 14.57 -10.36 -4.50
C VAL A 4 13.26 -11.15 -4.48
N GLY A 5 12.23 -10.64 -3.81
CA GLY A 5 10.92 -11.27 -3.68
C GLY A 5 10.05 -10.61 -2.61
N GLY A 6 8.75 -10.87 -2.66
CA GLY A 6 7.75 -10.38 -1.71
C GLY A 6 6.38 -11.01 -1.99
N MET A 7 5.42 -10.76 -1.10
CA MET A 7 4.06 -11.26 -1.21
C MET A 7 3.07 -10.32 -0.52
N GLY A 8 1.89 -10.19 -1.10
CA GLY A 8 0.80 -9.39 -0.56
C GLY A 8 1.01 -7.88 -0.69
N ALA A 9 -0.11 -7.17 -0.68
CA ALA A 9 -0.10 -5.72 -0.68
C ALA A 9 0.26 -5.20 0.72
N CYS A 10 0.97 -4.08 0.76
CA CYS A 10 1.19 -3.37 2.02
C CYS A 10 -0.16 -2.91 2.59
N PRO A 11 -0.36 -2.99 3.93
CA PRO A 11 -1.49 -2.35 4.57
C PRO A 11 -1.56 -0.86 4.20
N PRO A 12 -2.76 -0.29 4.02
CA PRO A 12 -2.90 1.15 3.85
C PRO A 12 -2.26 1.90 5.02
N GLU A 13 -1.67 3.06 4.72
CA GLU A 13 -1.13 3.93 5.76
C GLU A 13 -2.23 4.32 6.74
N ASP A 14 -1.89 4.40 8.03
CA ASP A 14 -2.81 4.76 9.11
C ASP A 14 -4.09 3.91 9.25
N VAL A 15 -4.10 2.68 8.69
CA VAL A 15 -5.27 1.77 8.75
C VAL A 15 -5.66 1.32 10.16
N GLY A 16 -4.85 1.63 11.18
CA GLY A 16 -5.11 1.25 12.58
C GLY A 16 -4.39 -0.03 13.03
N GLY A 17 -3.23 -0.33 12.42
CA GLY A 17 -2.42 -1.50 12.75
C GLY A 17 -3.08 -2.82 12.34
N VAL A 18 -2.74 -3.92 13.04
CA VAL A 18 -3.19 -5.28 12.68
C VAL A 18 -4.72 -5.39 12.70
N GLY A 19 -5.37 -4.94 13.78
CA GLY A 19 -6.82 -5.04 13.88
C GLY A 19 -7.57 -4.18 12.87
N GLY A 20 -7.06 -2.98 12.59
CA GLY A 20 -7.63 -2.13 11.55
C GLY A 20 -7.46 -2.70 10.13
N TYR A 21 -6.30 -3.32 9.86
CA TYR A 21 -6.08 -4.02 8.59
C TYR A 21 -7.00 -5.24 8.42
N ASP A 22 -7.23 -6.02 9.48
CA ASP A 22 -8.20 -7.12 9.44
C ASP A 22 -9.62 -6.63 9.13
N GLU A 23 -10.07 -5.54 9.78
CA GLU A 23 -11.36 -4.91 9.48
C GLU A 23 -11.45 -4.42 8.02
N PHE A 24 -10.36 -3.84 7.50
CA PHE A 24 -10.27 -3.39 6.12
C PHE A 24 -10.35 -4.55 5.12
N LEU A 25 -9.62 -5.64 5.36
CA LEU A 25 -9.69 -6.84 4.51
C LEU A 25 -11.09 -7.44 4.47
N GLU A 26 -11.79 -7.46 5.60
CA GLU A 26 -13.18 -7.92 5.65
C GLU A 26 -14.12 -6.97 4.91
N ALA A 27 -13.89 -5.66 4.97
CA ALA A 27 -14.65 -4.68 4.20
C ALA A 27 -14.45 -4.86 2.69
N VAL A 28 -13.21 -5.10 2.23
CA VAL A 28 -12.88 -5.37 0.81
C VAL A 28 -13.57 -6.64 0.31
N LYS A 29 -13.57 -7.72 1.10
CA LYS A 29 -14.25 -8.99 0.72
C LYS A 29 -15.76 -8.88 0.75
N HIS A 30 -16.31 -8.11 1.70
CA HIS A 30 -17.74 -8.07 2.00
C HIS A 30 -18.25 -6.62 2.13
N PRO A 31 -18.31 -5.84 1.03
CA PRO A 31 -18.74 -4.44 1.04
C PRO A 31 -20.27 -4.33 1.10
N ASN A 32 -20.88 -4.84 2.17
CA ASN A 32 -22.35 -4.94 2.28
C ASN A 32 -22.94 -4.08 3.39
N SER A 33 -22.11 -3.54 4.29
CA SER A 33 -22.54 -2.75 5.42
C SER A 33 -22.16 -1.28 5.25
N LYS A 34 -22.91 -0.38 5.90
CA LYS A 34 -22.59 1.06 5.93
C LYS A 34 -21.17 1.31 6.47
N LYS A 35 -20.77 0.60 7.54
CA LYS A 35 -19.42 0.70 8.10
C LYS A 35 -18.35 0.30 7.07
N ASN A 36 -18.58 -0.76 6.31
CA ASN A 36 -17.64 -1.23 5.30
C ASN A 36 -17.51 -0.23 4.16
N HIS A 37 -18.62 0.37 3.71
CA HIS A 37 -18.57 1.45 2.72
C HIS A 37 -17.85 2.69 3.23
N GLU A 38 -18.06 3.09 4.48
CA GLU A 38 -17.35 4.23 5.08
C GLU A 38 -15.84 3.95 5.17
N LEU A 39 -15.45 2.73 5.55
CA LEU A 39 -14.04 2.33 5.63
C LEU A 39 -13.38 2.25 4.25
N LEU A 40 -14.08 1.70 3.26
CA LEU A 40 -13.62 1.62 1.88
C LEU A 40 -13.54 3.01 1.23
N ALA A 41 -14.52 3.89 1.49
CA ALA A 41 -14.50 5.26 1.00
C ALA A 41 -13.37 6.09 1.64
N TRP A 42 -13.03 5.85 2.91
CA TRP A 42 -11.85 6.45 3.54
C TRP A 42 -10.54 6.07 2.83
N TYR A 43 -10.46 4.83 2.35
CA TYR A 43 -9.36 4.36 1.50
C TYR A 43 -9.44 4.87 0.05
N GLY A 44 -10.52 5.57 -0.33
CA GLY A 44 -10.79 6.04 -1.69
C GLY A 44 -11.26 4.95 -2.67
N TYR A 45 -11.70 3.80 -2.16
CA TYR A 45 -12.26 2.73 -2.97
C TYR A 45 -13.54 3.21 -3.68
N GLY A 46 -13.52 3.22 -5.01
CA GLY A 46 -14.64 3.64 -5.84
C GLY A 46 -14.58 5.10 -6.30
N ASP A 47 -13.56 5.86 -5.89
CA ASP A 47 -13.20 7.12 -6.54
C ASP A 47 -12.43 6.82 -7.84
N GLU A 48 -12.60 7.67 -8.85
CA GLU A 48 -12.00 7.51 -10.19
C GLU A 48 -10.46 7.49 -10.20
N HIS A 49 -9.82 7.77 -9.06
CA HIS A 49 -8.38 7.88 -8.91
C HIS A 49 -7.75 6.71 -8.11
N GLU A 50 -8.52 5.90 -7.37
CA GLU A 50 -7.97 4.83 -6.53
C GLU A 50 -8.65 3.48 -6.83
N GLY A 51 -7.84 2.53 -7.33
CA GLY A 51 -8.28 1.22 -7.80
C GLY A 51 -8.73 0.26 -6.69
N ILE A 52 -9.26 -0.88 -7.10
CA ILE A 52 -9.64 -1.97 -6.20
C ILE A 52 -8.40 -2.46 -5.43
N PHE A 53 -8.46 -2.47 -4.10
CA PHE A 53 -7.41 -3.07 -3.27
C PHE A 53 -7.35 -4.58 -3.49
N ASP A 54 -6.20 -5.08 -3.98
CA ASP A 54 -5.91 -6.51 -4.07
C ASP A 54 -4.95 -6.91 -2.95
N PRO A 55 -5.40 -7.67 -1.92
CA PRO A 55 -4.57 -8.03 -0.78
C PRO A 55 -3.38 -8.95 -1.14
N VAL A 56 -3.44 -9.63 -2.30
CA VAL A 56 -2.36 -10.54 -2.72
C VAL A 56 -1.40 -9.91 -3.72
N ALA A 57 -1.68 -8.69 -4.20
CA ALA A 57 -0.84 -8.02 -5.19
C ALA A 57 0.52 -7.63 -4.63
N PHE A 58 1.59 -7.95 -5.37
CA PHE A 58 2.94 -7.49 -5.08
C PHE A 58 3.69 -7.25 -6.41
N ASP A 59 4.24 -6.06 -6.60
CA ASP A 59 5.03 -5.70 -7.78
C ASP A 59 6.52 -5.53 -7.40
N ILE A 60 7.34 -6.51 -7.81
CA ILE A 60 8.78 -6.49 -7.54
C ILE A 60 9.50 -5.39 -8.33
N ASP A 61 9.00 -5.02 -9.51
CA ASP A 61 9.61 -4.01 -10.36
C ASP A 61 9.34 -2.61 -9.77
N GLY A 62 8.09 -2.34 -9.37
CA GLY A 62 7.71 -1.15 -8.62
C GLY A 62 8.52 -0.97 -7.34
N ALA A 63 8.60 -2.01 -6.50
CA ALA A 63 9.39 -1.99 -5.27
C ALA A 63 10.88 -1.70 -5.51
N ASN A 64 11.47 -2.31 -6.55
CA ASN A 64 12.86 -2.04 -6.91
C ASN A 64 13.07 -0.63 -7.49
N GLY A 65 12.08 -0.08 -8.20
CA GLY A 65 12.06 1.31 -8.64
C GLY A 65 12.15 2.28 -7.48
N GLU A 66 11.30 2.13 -6.46
CA GLU A 66 11.31 2.97 -5.25
C GLU A 66 12.61 2.87 -4.44
N LEU A 67 13.15 1.65 -4.31
CA LEU A 67 14.45 1.43 -3.67
C LEU A 67 15.57 2.14 -4.43
N LEU A 68 15.55 2.10 -5.77
CA LEU A 68 16.55 2.80 -6.57
C LEU A 68 16.47 4.31 -6.34
N GLU A 69 15.28 4.90 -6.37
CA GLU A 69 15.09 6.32 -6.14
C GLU A 69 15.57 6.78 -4.75
N SER A 70 15.15 6.05 -3.71
CA SER A 70 15.44 6.39 -2.32
C SER A 70 16.93 6.33 -2.02
N PHE A 71 17.64 5.33 -2.53
CA PHE A 71 19.07 5.16 -2.29
C PHE A 71 19.95 5.98 -3.26
N ALA A 72 19.47 6.32 -4.46
CA ALA A 72 20.14 7.26 -5.34
C ALA A 72 20.17 8.68 -4.74
N LYS A 73 19.07 9.12 -4.11
CA LYS A 73 19.00 10.40 -3.38
C LYS A 73 19.98 10.42 -2.20
N SER A 74 20.18 9.29 -1.52
CA SER A 74 21.12 9.18 -0.40
C SER A 74 22.58 9.37 -0.83
N LYS A 75 22.99 8.82 -1.98
CA LYS A 75 24.34 9.05 -2.56
C LYS A 75 24.60 10.52 -2.93
N LYS A 76 23.56 11.27 -3.29
CA LYS A 76 23.67 12.71 -3.59
C LYS A 76 23.82 13.55 -2.31
N LYS A 77 23.22 13.14 -1.18
CA LYS A 77 23.39 13.82 0.12
C LYS A 77 24.76 13.62 0.76
N THR A 78 25.45 12.51 0.45
CA THR A 78 26.83 12.26 0.91
C THR A 78 27.90 12.88 0.00
N ALA A 79 27.49 13.50 -1.11
CA ALA A 79 28.35 14.17 -2.08
C ALA A 79 28.00 15.66 -2.15
N LEU A 80 28.13 16.37 -1.02
CA LEU A 80 28.38 17.81 -1.01
C LEU A 80 29.62 18.06 -0.13
N PRO A 81 30.53 18.98 -0.54
CA PRO A 81 31.70 19.34 0.25
C PRO A 81 31.33 20.04 1.56
#